data_AF-A0A3S3JU37-F1
#
_entry.id   AF-A0A3S3JU37-F1
#
_cell.length_a   1.000
_cell.length_b   1.000
_cell.length_c   1.000
_cell.angle_alpha   90.00
_cell.angle_beta   90.00
_cell.angle_gamma   90.00
#
_symmetry.space_group_name_H-M   'P 1'
#
loop_
_entity.id
_entity.type
_entity.pdbx_description
1 polymer ?
#
loop_
_entity_poly.entity_id
_entity_poly.type
_entity_poly.pdbx_seq_one_letter_code
_entity_poly.pdbx_strand_id
1 'polypeptide(L)' 'RLARVARVWSFAVDVWQNEEEARDFLFRPHPMIEDKRPIDVVIMSEFGAEMVVDILAGLKYGSAA' A
#
# COMPACT_ATOMS: atom_id res chain seq x y z
N ARG A 1 -4.33 8.52 12.03
CA ARG A 1 -4.24 8.86 10.58
C ARG A 1 -2.78 8.97 10.13
N LEU A 2 -1.97 9.89 10.67
CA LEU A 2 -0.55 10.05 10.26
C LEU A 2 0.28 8.77 10.51
N ALA A 3 0.21 8.20 11.71
CA ALA A 3 0.96 6.97 12.04
C ALA A 3 0.63 5.78 11.12
N ARG A 4 -0.64 5.67 10.70
CA ARG A 4 -1.11 4.64 9.77
C ARG A 4 -0.52 4.83 8.37
N VAL A 5 -0.59 6.05 7.85
CA VAL A 5 0.04 6.39 6.56
C VAL A 5 1.55 6.15 6.61
N ALA A 6 2.22 6.53 7.71
CA ALA A 6 3.65 6.31 7.89
C ALA A 6 3.99 4.81 7.91
N ARG A 7 3.20 3.98 8.60
CA ARG A 7 3.38 2.51 8.62
C ARG A 7 3.33 1.92 7.22
N VAL A 8 2.29 2.26 6.44
CA VAL A 8 2.12 1.75 5.07
C VAL A 8 3.21 2.29 4.14
N TRP A 9 3.57 3.57 4.26
CA TRP A 9 4.67 4.18 3.51
C TRP A 9 5.99 3.45 3.77
N SER A 10 6.36 3.26 5.04
CA SER A 10 7.59 2.56 5.41
C SER A 10 7.63 1.15 4.85
N PHE A 11 6.50 0.44 4.86
CA PHE A 11 6.46 -0.89 4.28
C PHE A 11 6.55 -0.87 2.76
N ALA A 12 5.89 0.07 2.09
CA ALA A 12 6.03 0.24 0.64
C ALA A 12 7.49 0.51 0.25
N VAL A 13 8.17 1.46 0.90
CA VAL A 13 9.60 1.71 0.65
C VAL A 13 10.44 0.45 0.87
N ASP A 14 10.09 -0.38 1.84
CA ASP A 14 10.75 -1.67 2.08
C ASP A 14 10.43 -2.76 1.03
N VAL A 15 9.31 -2.66 0.30
CA VAL A 15 9.02 -3.52 -0.87
C VAL A 15 9.82 -3.09 -2.10
N TRP A 16 9.77 -1.80 -2.46
CA TRP A 16 10.41 -1.31 -3.68
C TRP A 16 11.88 -0.95 -3.53
N GLN A 17 12.36 -0.74 -2.29
CA GLN A 17 13.69 -0.18 -2.02
C GLN A 17 13.94 1.16 -2.74
N ASN A 18 12.86 1.85 -3.11
CA ASN A 18 12.85 3.09 -3.87
C ASN A 18 11.59 3.91 -3.49
N GLU A 19 11.79 5.15 -3.04
CA GLU A 19 10.69 6.03 -2.62
C GLU A 19 9.80 6.49 -3.78
N GLU A 20 10.35 6.65 -4.98
CA GLU A 20 9.59 7.06 -6.16
C GLU A 20 8.65 5.94 -6.60
N GLU A 21 9.14 4.70 -6.66
CA GLU A 21 8.31 3.54 -7.00
C GLU A 21 7.26 3.24 -5.91
N ALA A 22 7.61 3.39 -4.63
CA ALA A 22 6.66 3.28 -3.53
C ALA A 22 5.56 4.37 -3.60
N ARG A 23 5.94 5.60 -3.96
CA ARG A 23 4.98 6.69 -4.20
C ARG A 23 4.10 6.37 -5.40
N ASP A 24 4.68 5.93 -6.50
CA ASP A 24 3.94 5.54 -7.70
C ASP A 24 2.88 4.49 -7.40
N PHE A 25 3.23 3.45 -6.65
CA PHE A 25 2.26 2.46 -6.19
C PHE A 25 1.12 3.09 -5.37
N LEU A 26 1.45 3.89 -4.36
CA LEU A 26 0.44 4.46 -3.45
C LEU A 26 -0.54 5.43 -4.13
N PHE A 27 -0.13 6.06 -5.22
CA PHE A 27 -0.91 7.08 -5.93
C PHE A 27 -1.47 6.62 -7.29
N ARG A 28 -1.23 5.36 -7.70
CA ARG A 28 -1.79 4.76 -8.90
C ARG A 28 -3.05 3.93 -8.57
N PRO A 29 -4.11 3.97 -9.40
CA PRO A 29 -5.25 3.05 -9.29
C PRO A 29 -4.78 1.59 -9.24
N HIS A 30 -5.36 0.79 -8.34
CA HIS A 30 -4.97 -0.60 -8.15
C HIS A 30 -6.16 -1.56 -8.24
N PRO A 31 -6.11 -2.62 -9.07
CA PRO A 31 -7.27 -3.45 -9.39
C PRO A 31 -7.82 -4.23 -8.19
N MET A 32 -6.95 -4.63 -7.25
CA MET A 32 -7.37 -5.37 -6.04
C MET A 32 -8.18 -4.53 -5.03
N ILE A 33 -8.32 -3.22 -5.26
CA ILE A 33 -9.09 -2.30 -4.41
C ILE A 33 -10.07 -1.48 -5.25
N GLU A 34 -10.70 -2.13 -6.23
CA GLU A 34 -11.75 -1.53 -7.09
C GLU A 34 -11.24 -0.28 -7.82
N ASP A 35 -10.00 -0.34 -8.33
CA ASP A 35 -9.32 0.77 -9.02
C ASP A 35 -9.18 2.06 -8.19
N LYS A 36 -9.34 1.98 -6.86
CA LYS A 36 -8.98 3.07 -5.96
C LYS A 36 -7.46 3.18 -5.85
N ARG A 37 -6.97 4.36 -5.48
CA ARG A 37 -5.56 4.53 -5.13
C ARG A 37 -5.32 3.97 -3.72
N PRO A 38 -4.23 3.22 -3.47
CA PRO A 38 -3.95 2.70 -2.14
C PRO A 38 -3.96 3.76 -1.04
N ILE A 39 -3.43 4.96 -1.30
CA ILE A 39 -3.40 6.05 -0.32
C ILE A 39 -4.79 6.51 0.13
N ASP A 40 -5.79 6.49 -0.75
CA ASP A 40 -7.15 6.90 -0.42
C ASP A 40 -7.77 5.90 0.56
N VAL A 41 -7.60 4.61 0.29
CA VAL A 41 -8.13 3.52 1.12
C VAL A 41 -7.45 3.48 2.50
N VAL A 42 -6.13 3.69 2.56
CA VAL A 42 -5.35 3.83 3.81
C VAL A 42 -5.84 5.01 4.65
N ILE A 43 -6.18 6.13 4.01
CA ILE A 43 -6.65 7.32 4.72
C ILE A 43 -8.03 7.08 5.35
N MET A 44 -8.91 6.37 4.64
CA MET A 44 -10.31 6.18 5.00
C MET A 44 -10.52 5.34 6.26
N SER A 45 -9.74 4.27 6.47
CA SER A 45 -9.93 3.39 7.63
C SER A 45 -8.66 2.61 7.99
N GLU A 46 -8.66 1.97 9.16
CA GLU A 46 -7.57 1.05 9.50
C GLU A 46 -7.67 -0.27 8.73
N PHE A 47 -8.89 -0.77 8.51
CA PHE A 47 -9.13 -1.91 7.63
C PHE A 47 -8.57 -1.68 6.21
N GLY A 48 -8.77 -0.49 5.65
CA GLY A 48 -8.23 -0.14 4.34
C GLY A 48 -6.70 -0.10 4.31
N ALA A 49 -6.04 0.23 5.41
CA ALA A 49 -4.59 0.15 5.49
C ALA A 49 -4.09 -1.30 5.55
N GLU A 50 -4.76 -2.16 6.33
CA GLU A 50 -4.42 -3.59 6.37
C GLU A 50 -4.58 -4.25 4.99
N MET A 51 -5.63 -3.92 4.23
CA MET A 51 -5.76 -4.40 2.83
C MET A 51 -4.55 -4.02 1.96
N VAL A 52 -4.04 -2.80 2.09
CA VAL A 52 -2.87 -2.36 1.34
C VAL A 52 -1.60 -3.06 1.83
N VAL A 53 -1.46 -3.29 3.14
CA VAL A 53 -0.36 -4.08 3.71
C VAL A 53 -0.38 -5.50 3.16
N ASP A 54 -1.53 -6.14 3.03
CA ASP A 54 -1.64 -7.49 2.48
C ASP A 54 -1.20 -7.56 1.00
N ILE A 55 -1.59 -6.57 0.19
CA ILE A 55 -1.12 -6.43 -1.19
C ILE A 55 0.41 -6.30 -1.22
N LEU A 56 0.98 -5.42 -0.39
CA LEU A 56 2.42 -5.21 -0.27
C LEU A 56 3.17 -6.48 0.17
N ALA A 57 2.61 -7.20 1.14
CA ALA A 57 3.16 -8.46 1.62
C ALA A 57 3.17 -9.52 0.51
N GLY A 58 2.09 -9.61 -0.28
CA GLY A 58 2.02 -10.49 -1.44
C GLY A 58 3.10 -10.18 -2.48
N LEU A 59 3.34 -8.89 -2.77
CA LEU A 59 4.42 -8.45 -3.65
C LEU A 59 5.81 -8.79 -3.10
N LYS A 60 6.04 -8.58 -1.80
CA LYS A 60 7.35 -8.79 -1.16
C LYS A 60 7.72 -10.25 -1.00
N TYR A 61 6.76 -11.09 -0.62
CA TYR A 61 7.02 -12.48 -0.23
C TYR A 61 6.55 -13.51 -1.27
N GLY A 62 5.99 -13.07 -2.40
CA GLY A 62 5.61 -13.95 -3.51
C GLY A 62 4.33 -14.76 -3.27
N SER A 63 3.56 -14.43 -2.23
CA SER A 63 2.22 -14.99 -2.00
C SER A 63 1.17 -14.05 -2.60
N ALA A 64 1.09 -13.98 -3.92
CA ALA A 64 -0.13 -13.52 -4.54
C ALA A 64 -1.19 -14.60 -4.30
N ALA A 65 -2.24 -14.28 -3.54
CA ALA A 65 -3.44 -15.10 -3.48
C ALA A 65 -4.14 -15.14 -4.85
#